data_AF-A0A9W9YYL8-F1
#
_entry.id   AF-A0A9W9YYL8-F1
#
_cell.length_a   1.000
_cell.length_b   1.000
_cell.length_c   1.000
_cell.angle_alpha   90.00
_cell.angle_beta   90.00
_cell.angle_gamma   90.00
#
_symmetry.space_group_name_H-M   'P 1'
#
loop_
_entity.id
_entity.type
_entity.pdbx_description
1 polymer ?
#
loop_
_entity_poly.entity_id
_entity_poly.type
_entity_poly.pdbx_seq_one_letter_code
_entity_poly.pdbx_strand_id
1 'polypeptide(L)'
;MILQGNQRQSSRIEFGAHQVVLVASNEARETMPDELKQGLVMTIYEAKGLEFDDVLIYNFFKDSQAEKEWRVVASYMQDQSIANASGSTGLVEITEESVTVQRSARPLEFDPEKHKVLNSEFKYLYTAITRARVNVWFFDEDKVYRAPMFEYFQRLGLVNVVAIGDRDAGSGDLVNMFAAKSTPEEWRKGGIRFYKHRLWVPAIQCFTFAGDKLMLQKSQAQQQAAEATKFRSTNRQQMRDEFLRAGESFLKCDMYDEAEICP
;
A
#
# COMPACT_ATOMS: atom_id res chain seq x y z
N MET A 1 -28.91 1.38 10.74
CA MET A 1 -30.14 2.16 10.46
C MET A 1 -29.73 3.41 9.68
N ILE A 2 -30.16 3.45 8.41
CA ILE A 2 -30.37 4.60 7.50
C ILE A 2 -29.12 5.44 7.11
N LEU A 3 -28.57 5.10 5.93
CA LEU A 3 -27.91 6.04 5.03
C LEU A 3 -29.00 6.63 4.10
N GLN A 4 -29.48 7.83 4.42
CA GLN A 4 -30.18 8.67 3.46
C GLN A 4 -29.75 10.12 3.64
N GLY A 5 -29.36 10.73 2.53
CA GLY A 5 -29.69 12.13 2.25
C GLY A 5 -28.87 13.18 2.98
N ASN A 6 -27.63 13.36 2.57
CA ASN A 6 -27.18 14.71 2.22
C ASN A 6 -26.05 14.61 1.20
N GLN A 7 -26.30 15.09 -0.02
CA GLN A 7 -25.28 15.40 -1.01
C GLN A 7 -24.35 16.47 -0.41
N ARG A 8 -23.38 16.05 0.37
CA ARG A 8 -22.15 16.83 0.58
C ARG A 8 -21.15 16.22 -0.38
N GLN A 9 -20.48 17.07 -1.17
CA GLN A 9 -19.34 16.66 -1.96
C GLN A 9 -18.42 15.85 -1.05
N SER A 10 -18.40 14.52 -1.20
CA SER A 10 -17.27 13.73 -0.72
C SER A 10 -16.08 14.39 -1.39
N SER A 11 -15.26 15.10 -0.62
CA SER A 11 -14.04 15.72 -1.10
C SER A 11 -13.18 14.58 -1.64
N ARG A 12 -13.27 14.36 -2.94
CA ARG A 12 -12.57 13.31 -3.66
C ARG A 12 -11.10 13.37 -3.25
N ILE A 13 -10.58 12.29 -2.67
CA ILE A 13 -9.15 12.19 -2.37
C ILE A 13 -8.45 12.04 -3.73
N GLU A 14 -7.82 13.10 -4.20
CA GLU A 14 -7.10 13.13 -5.48
C GLU A 14 -5.62 12.82 -5.23
N PHE A 15 -5.19 11.59 -5.49
CA PHE A 15 -3.76 11.24 -5.42
C PHE A 15 -3.00 11.75 -6.65
N GLY A 16 -1.81 12.29 -6.45
CA GLY A 16 -0.87 12.67 -7.52
C GLY A 16 -0.07 11.50 -8.11
N ALA A 17 0.62 11.75 -9.23
CA ALA A 17 1.46 10.78 -9.95
C ALA A 17 2.67 10.26 -9.15
N HIS A 18 3.04 10.97 -8.09
CA HIS A 18 4.14 10.65 -7.19
C HIS A 18 3.67 10.02 -5.87
N GLN A 19 2.37 9.77 -5.72
CA GLN A 19 1.76 9.23 -4.52
C GLN A 19 1.24 7.83 -4.79
N VAL A 20 1.36 6.92 -3.82
CA VAL A 20 0.92 5.53 -3.98
C VAL A 20 0.27 5.01 -2.71
N VAL A 21 -0.75 4.16 -2.88
CA VAL A 21 -1.27 3.30 -1.83
C VAL A 21 -0.67 1.92 -1.98
N LEU A 22 0.01 1.45 -0.94
CA LEU A 22 0.60 0.11 -0.88
C LEU A 22 -0.27 -0.82 -0.03
N VAL A 23 -0.53 -1.99 -0.58
CA VAL A 23 -1.26 -3.07 0.08
C VAL A 23 -0.43 -4.35 0.14
N ALA A 24 -0.77 -5.25 1.07
CA ALA A 24 -0.03 -6.49 1.24
C ALA A 24 -0.20 -7.46 0.06
N SER A 25 -1.40 -7.52 -0.54
CA SER A 25 -1.74 -8.49 -1.59
C SER A 25 -2.78 -7.96 -2.59
N ASN A 26 -3.06 -8.75 -3.63
CA ASN A 26 -4.09 -8.41 -4.61
C ASN A 26 -5.50 -8.46 -3.99
N GLU A 27 -5.72 -9.38 -3.07
CA GLU A 27 -6.98 -9.52 -2.34
C GLU A 27 -7.25 -8.28 -1.47
N ALA A 28 -6.21 -7.74 -0.82
CA ALA A 28 -6.29 -6.47 -0.11
C ALA A 28 -6.59 -5.28 -1.05
N ARG A 29 -6.02 -5.28 -2.26
CA ARG A 29 -6.33 -4.27 -3.30
C ARG A 29 -7.80 -4.31 -3.73
N GLU A 30 -8.39 -5.49 -3.85
CA GLU A 30 -9.78 -5.67 -4.30
C GLU A 30 -10.79 -5.25 -3.23
N THR A 31 -10.49 -5.52 -1.95
CA THR A 31 -11.36 -5.24 -0.80
C THR A 31 -11.25 -3.82 -0.25
N MET A 32 -10.31 -3.04 -0.76
CA MET A 32 -10.12 -1.62 -0.45
C MET A 32 -11.37 -0.75 -0.77
N PRO A 33 -11.62 0.33 -0.01
CA PRO A 33 -12.64 1.35 -0.36
C PRO A 33 -12.40 1.98 -1.73
N ASP A 34 -13.47 2.18 -2.50
CA ASP A 34 -13.38 2.69 -3.88
C ASP A 34 -12.81 4.12 -3.95
N GLU A 35 -12.89 4.89 -2.86
CA GLU A 35 -12.27 6.20 -2.74
C GLU A 35 -10.73 6.14 -2.87
N LEU A 36 -10.10 5.11 -2.29
CA LEU A 36 -8.65 4.94 -2.32
C LEU A 36 -8.15 4.32 -3.64
N LYS A 37 -9.02 3.57 -4.35
CA LYS A 37 -8.72 3.00 -5.66
C LYS A 37 -8.57 4.03 -6.78
N GLN A 38 -8.91 5.29 -6.50
CA GLN A 38 -8.81 6.37 -7.48
C GLN A 38 -7.37 6.85 -7.69
N GLY A 39 -6.47 6.55 -6.75
CA GLY A 39 -5.03 6.79 -6.86
C GLY A 39 -4.26 5.58 -7.38
N LEU A 40 -2.94 5.71 -7.49
CA LEU A 40 -2.07 4.58 -7.83
C LEU A 40 -2.08 3.59 -6.66
N VAL A 41 -2.58 2.37 -6.89
CA VAL A 41 -2.59 1.29 -5.90
C VAL A 41 -1.72 0.14 -6.37
N MET A 42 -0.79 -0.27 -5.52
CA MET A 42 0.16 -1.34 -5.83
C MET A 42 0.31 -2.29 -4.64
N THR A 43 0.58 -3.56 -4.92
CA THR A 43 1.14 -4.43 -3.89
C THR A 43 2.56 -3.99 -3.55
N ILE A 44 3.00 -4.23 -2.32
CA ILE A 44 4.39 -3.91 -1.93
C ILE A 44 5.39 -4.70 -2.80
N TYR A 45 5.02 -5.89 -3.26
CA TYR A 45 5.81 -6.66 -4.22
C TYR A 45 5.97 -5.94 -5.57
N GLU A 46 4.88 -5.44 -6.17
CA GLU A 46 4.91 -4.67 -7.42
C GLU A 46 5.71 -3.36 -7.28
N ALA A 47 5.72 -2.76 -6.08
CA ALA A 47 6.44 -1.52 -5.79
C ALA A 47 7.96 -1.74 -5.58
N LYS A 48 8.47 -2.98 -5.65
CA LYS A 48 9.89 -3.26 -5.42
C LYS A 48 10.76 -2.60 -6.50
N GLY A 49 11.75 -1.81 -6.06
CA GLY A 49 12.64 -1.05 -6.94
C GLY A 49 12.06 0.27 -7.44
N LEU A 50 10.87 0.64 -6.96
CA LEU A 50 10.24 1.92 -7.23
C LEU A 50 10.29 2.82 -6.00
N GLU A 51 10.18 4.12 -6.24
CA GLU A 51 10.10 5.14 -5.21
C GLU A 51 8.99 6.14 -5.53
N PHE A 52 8.42 6.67 -4.46
CA PHE A 52 7.30 7.60 -4.44
C PHE A 52 7.58 8.69 -3.41
N ASP A 53 7.03 9.87 -3.60
CA ASP A 53 7.21 10.95 -2.63
C ASP A 53 6.38 10.65 -1.38
N ASP A 54 5.11 10.31 -1.56
CA ASP A 54 4.20 9.95 -0.47
C ASP A 54 3.68 8.51 -0.63
N VAL A 55 3.74 7.74 0.45
CA VAL A 55 3.26 6.36 0.50
C VAL A 55 2.22 6.21 1.60
N LEU A 56 1.03 5.71 1.24
CA LEU A 56 0.05 5.20 2.20
C LEU A 56 0.16 3.69 2.28
N ILE A 57 0.61 3.17 3.42
CA ILE A 57 0.59 1.74 3.73
C ILE A 57 -0.78 1.41 4.34
N TYR A 58 -1.58 0.66 3.60
CA TYR A 58 -2.97 0.35 3.94
C TYR A 58 -3.11 -1.09 4.47
N ASN A 59 -3.68 -1.21 5.68
CA ASN A 59 -4.01 -2.46 6.37
C ASN A 59 -2.88 -3.50 6.44
N PHE A 60 -1.62 -3.04 6.56
CA PHE A 60 -0.46 -3.94 6.55
C PHE A 60 -0.50 -4.97 7.68
N PHE A 61 -0.84 -4.56 8.91
CA PHE A 61 -0.86 -5.46 10.06
C PHE A 61 -2.14 -6.29 10.10
N LYS A 62 -3.29 -5.70 9.72
CA LYS A 62 -4.55 -6.44 9.57
C LYS A 62 -4.43 -7.58 8.56
N ASP A 63 -3.79 -7.33 7.42
CA ASP A 63 -3.67 -8.30 6.32
C ASP A 63 -2.36 -9.11 6.38
N SER A 64 -1.58 -8.97 7.46
CA SER A 64 -0.29 -9.66 7.63
C SER A 64 -0.48 -11.13 8.01
N GLN A 65 0.40 -12.00 7.51
CA GLN A 65 0.38 -13.42 7.86
C GLN A 65 0.90 -13.71 9.27
N ALA A 66 1.57 -12.77 9.93
CA ALA A 66 2.09 -12.94 11.28
C ALA A 66 1.01 -12.82 12.38
N GLU A 67 -0.13 -12.18 12.11
CA GLU A 67 -1.24 -11.99 13.07
C GLU A 67 -0.76 -11.65 14.51
N LYS A 68 -0.90 -12.61 15.44
CA LYS A 68 -0.57 -12.45 16.86
C LYS A 68 0.93 -12.48 17.14
N GLU A 69 1.76 -12.94 16.20
CA GLU A 69 3.21 -13.03 16.37
C GLU A 69 3.88 -11.66 16.47
N TRP A 70 3.25 -10.60 15.93
CA TRP A 70 3.72 -9.23 16.13
C TRP A 70 3.86 -8.84 17.61
N ARG A 71 3.15 -9.53 18.51
CA ARG A 71 3.27 -9.36 19.96
C ARG A 71 4.67 -9.66 20.51
N VAL A 72 5.55 -10.30 19.74
CA VAL A 72 6.98 -10.44 20.07
C VAL A 72 7.63 -9.08 20.31
N VAL A 73 7.20 -8.06 19.56
CA VAL A 73 7.72 -6.70 19.70
C VAL A 73 7.38 -6.11 21.07
N ALA A 74 6.23 -6.45 21.64
CA ALA A 74 5.88 -6.01 22.99
C ALA A 74 6.81 -6.59 24.06
N SER A 75 7.26 -7.84 23.92
CA SER A 75 8.27 -8.44 24.82
C SER A 75 9.62 -7.74 24.67
N TYR A 76 10.06 -7.53 23.43
CA TYR A 76 11.30 -6.81 23.13
C TYR A 76 11.32 -5.39 23.75
N MET A 77 10.18 -4.69 23.73
CA MET A 77 10.04 -3.38 24.38
C MET A 77 10.16 -3.45 25.90
N GLN A 78 9.62 -4.49 26.53
CA GLN A 78 9.74 -4.68 27.97
C GLN A 78 11.21 -4.94 28.36
N ASP A 79 11.89 -5.81 27.62
CA ASP A 79 13.30 -6.12 27.85
C ASP A 79 14.19 -4.88 27.73
N GLN A 80 13.95 -4.03 26.73
CA GLN A 80 14.65 -2.75 26.59
C GLN A 80 14.40 -1.81 27.77
N SER A 81 13.15 -1.70 28.26
CA SER A 81 12.82 -0.83 29.38
C SER A 81 13.53 -1.27 30.67
N ILE A 82 13.62 -2.58 30.91
CA ILE A 82 14.32 -3.16 32.06
C ILE A 82 15.82 -2.95 31.95
N ALA A 83 16.40 -3.15 30.76
CA ALA A 83 17.82 -2.91 30.51
C ALA A 83 18.20 -1.43 30.73
N ASN A 84 17.38 -0.50 30.26
CA ASN A 84 17.59 0.93 30.44
C ASN A 84 17.44 1.37 31.91
N ALA A 85 16.46 0.81 32.65
CA ALA A 85 16.25 1.10 34.07
C ALA A 85 17.37 0.53 34.96
N SER A 86 17.95 -0.62 34.59
CA SER A 86 19.06 -1.24 35.33
C SER A 86 20.37 -0.46 35.19
N GLY A 87 20.50 0.41 34.18
CA GLY A 87 21.63 1.33 34.01
C GLY A 87 21.49 2.67 34.73
N SER A 88 20.30 3.02 35.23
CA SER A 88 20.04 4.26 35.97
C SER A 88 19.89 3.98 37.47
N THR A 89 20.81 4.45 38.29
CA THR A 89 20.75 4.32 39.77
C THR A 89 19.79 5.30 40.45
N GLY A 90 18.83 5.87 39.71
CA GLY A 90 17.90 6.89 40.20
C GLY A 90 16.44 6.46 40.12
N LEU A 91 15.60 7.02 41.01
CA LEU A 91 14.15 6.89 40.97
C LEU A 91 13.63 7.36 39.60
N VAL A 92 13.05 6.45 38.83
CA VAL A 92 12.38 6.77 37.56
C VAL A 92 10.96 7.22 37.88
N GLU A 93 10.62 8.48 37.57
CA GLU A 93 9.23 8.95 37.58
C GLU A 93 8.44 8.20 36.51
N ILE A 94 7.57 7.29 36.96
CA ILE A 94 6.59 6.63 36.11
C ILE A 94 5.48 7.66 35.86
N THR A 95 5.50 8.31 34.71
CA THR A 95 4.42 9.22 34.28
C THR A 95 3.13 8.41 34.02
N GLU A 96 1.95 8.96 34.27
CA GLU A 96 0.66 8.27 34.04
C GLU A 96 0.49 7.77 32.57
N GLU A 97 1.17 8.41 31.61
CA GLU A 97 1.25 7.97 30.22
C GLU A 97 1.93 6.60 30.06
N SER A 98 2.94 6.29 30.87
CA SER A 98 3.64 4.99 30.80
C SER A 98 2.81 3.81 31.33
N VAL A 99 1.79 4.06 32.14
CA VAL A 99 0.87 3.04 32.69
C VAL A 99 -0.27 2.70 31.71
N THR A 100 -0.67 3.64 30.84
CA THR A 100 -1.75 3.43 29.87
C THR A 100 -1.31 2.62 28.64
N VAL A 101 -0.04 2.75 28.21
CA VAL A 101 0.54 2.00 27.08
C VAL A 101 0.84 0.53 27.43
N GLN A 102 0.73 0.12 28.69
CA GLN A 102 0.95 -1.28 29.09
C GLN A 102 -0.23 -2.23 28.77
N ARG A 103 -1.36 -1.74 28.23
CA ARG A 103 -2.63 -2.49 28.31
C ARG A 103 -3.18 -3.12 27.02
N SER A 104 -2.68 -2.85 25.82
CA SER A 104 -3.35 -3.38 24.62
C SER A 104 -2.72 -4.66 24.05
N ALA A 105 -1.40 -4.71 23.85
CA ALA A 105 -0.72 -5.90 23.35
C ALA A 105 -0.09 -6.71 24.50
N ARG A 106 -0.67 -7.88 24.82
CA ARG A 106 -0.02 -8.83 25.76
C ARG A 106 1.34 -9.26 25.18
N PRO A 107 2.44 -9.34 25.94
CA PRO A 107 3.72 -9.84 25.43
C PRO A 107 3.63 -11.27 24.88
N LEU A 108 4.52 -11.61 23.96
CA LEU A 108 4.72 -12.96 23.43
C LEU A 108 6.22 -13.25 23.38
N GLU A 109 6.70 -14.27 24.09
CA GLU A 109 8.12 -14.63 24.08
C GLU A 109 8.55 -15.08 22.68
N PHE A 110 9.71 -14.62 22.20
CA PHE A 110 10.19 -14.97 20.87
C PHE A 110 10.67 -16.42 20.82
N ASP A 111 10.17 -17.19 19.86
CA ASP A 111 10.61 -18.54 19.55
C ASP A 111 11.03 -18.59 18.06
N PRO A 112 12.32 -18.81 17.75
CA PRO A 112 12.81 -18.85 16.37
C PRO A 112 12.16 -19.94 15.50
N GLU A 113 11.73 -21.05 16.11
CA GLU A 113 11.13 -22.17 15.39
C GLU A 113 9.66 -21.92 15.09
N LYS A 114 8.95 -21.22 15.99
CA LYS A 114 7.53 -20.89 15.82
C LYS A 114 7.32 -19.62 15.01
N HIS A 115 8.16 -18.60 15.15
CA HIS A 115 7.91 -17.26 14.61
C HIS A 115 8.68 -16.94 13.33
N LYS A 116 8.77 -17.91 12.42
CA LYS A 116 9.52 -17.77 11.16
C LYS A 116 8.90 -16.74 10.21
N VAL A 117 7.58 -16.59 10.23
CA VAL A 117 6.84 -15.66 9.35
C VAL A 117 7.20 -14.21 9.61
N LEU A 118 7.58 -13.85 10.84
CA LEU A 118 8.06 -12.51 11.17
C LEU A 118 9.23 -12.06 10.29
N ASN A 119 10.11 -12.97 9.87
CA ASN A 119 11.26 -12.61 9.03
C ASN A 119 10.82 -12.03 7.67
N SER A 120 9.88 -12.71 7.00
CA SER A 120 9.30 -12.22 5.74
C SER A 120 8.50 -10.94 5.97
N GLU A 121 7.71 -10.87 7.04
CA GLU A 121 6.88 -9.72 7.35
C GLU A 121 7.70 -8.46 7.67
N PHE A 122 8.78 -8.57 8.46
CA PHE A 122 9.70 -7.47 8.71
C PHE A 122 10.40 -6.98 7.43
N LYS A 123 10.81 -7.89 6.54
CA LYS A 123 11.36 -7.52 5.22
C LYS A 123 10.32 -6.81 4.35
N TYR A 124 9.07 -7.22 4.44
CA TYR A 124 7.98 -6.63 3.69
C TYR A 124 7.62 -5.23 4.20
N LEU A 125 7.54 -5.07 5.52
CA LEU A 125 7.37 -3.78 6.19
C LEU A 125 8.52 -2.83 5.85
N TYR A 126 9.76 -3.31 5.92
CA TYR A 126 10.93 -2.54 5.50
C TYR A 126 10.83 -2.09 4.04
N THR A 127 10.43 -3.00 3.15
CA THR A 127 10.24 -2.67 1.73
C THR A 127 9.18 -1.59 1.57
N ALA A 128 8.03 -1.71 2.24
CA ALA A 128 6.93 -0.75 2.16
C ALA A 128 7.34 0.65 2.64
N ILE A 129 7.97 0.74 3.82
CA ILE A 129 8.43 2.03 4.39
C ILE A 129 9.46 2.69 3.48
N THR A 130 10.43 1.93 2.97
CA THR A 130 11.49 2.44 2.09
C THR A 130 11.05 2.69 0.65
N ARG A 131 9.74 2.64 0.35
CA ARG A 131 9.22 3.16 -0.94
C ARG A 131 9.00 4.66 -0.92
N ALA A 132 8.87 5.27 0.27
CA ALA A 132 8.66 6.70 0.40
C ALA A 132 9.98 7.48 0.40
N ARG A 133 9.97 8.64 -0.26
CA ARG A 133 11.06 9.61 -0.25
C ARG A 133 10.78 10.78 0.68
N VAL A 134 9.51 11.12 0.88
CA VAL A 134 9.07 12.29 1.68
C VAL A 134 8.24 11.84 2.87
N ASN A 135 7.07 11.24 2.65
CA ASN A 135 6.15 10.88 3.74
C ASN A 135 5.70 9.40 3.68
N VAL A 136 5.63 8.77 4.86
CA VAL A 136 5.00 7.46 5.05
C VAL A 136 3.78 7.62 5.95
N TRP A 137 2.63 7.19 5.47
CA TRP A 137 1.38 7.14 6.21
C TRP A 137 1.01 5.69 6.47
N PHE A 138 0.61 5.37 7.70
CA PHE A 138 0.00 4.09 8.03
C PHE A 138 -1.49 4.29 8.27
N PHE A 139 -2.31 3.55 7.53
CA PHE A 139 -3.70 3.33 7.89
C PHE A 139 -3.90 1.85 8.13
N ASP A 140 -4.30 1.48 9.34
CA ASP A 140 -4.65 0.11 9.67
C ASP A 140 -5.90 0.12 10.54
N GLU A 141 -6.98 -0.49 10.04
CA GLU A 141 -8.29 -0.42 10.69
C GLU A 141 -8.39 -1.35 11.91
N ASP A 142 -7.64 -2.46 11.94
CA ASP A 142 -7.70 -3.41 13.03
C ASP A 142 -6.81 -2.98 14.19
N LYS A 143 -7.44 -2.45 15.24
CA LYS A 143 -6.74 -1.97 16.43
C LYS A 143 -5.99 -3.08 17.17
N VAL A 144 -6.42 -4.34 17.07
CA VAL A 144 -5.81 -5.47 17.76
C VAL A 144 -4.56 -5.91 17.02
N TYR A 145 -4.63 -6.07 15.70
CA TYR A 145 -3.47 -6.50 14.91
C TYR A 145 -2.40 -5.42 14.78
N ARG A 146 -2.78 -4.15 14.62
CA ARG A 146 -1.80 -3.07 14.54
C ARG A 146 -1.14 -2.72 15.89
N ALA A 147 -1.78 -3.05 17.01
CA ALA A 147 -1.38 -2.59 18.35
C ALA A 147 0.11 -2.81 18.67
N PRO A 148 0.71 -4.01 18.49
CA PRO A 148 2.09 -4.24 18.92
C PRO A 148 3.08 -3.30 18.23
N MET A 149 2.92 -3.10 16.92
CA MET A 149 3.82 -2.23 16.14
C MET A 149 3.48 -0.76 16.29
N PHE A 150 2.18 -0.42 16.40
CA PHE A 150 1.74 0.96 16.63
C PHE A 150 2.28 1.49 17.97
N GLU A 151 2.13 0.73 19.06
CA GLU A 151 2.69 1.08 20.37
C GLU A 151 4.22 1.16 20.33
N TYR A 152 4.88 0.24 19.60
CA TYR A 152 6.32 0.26 19.39
C TYR A 152 6.79 1.59 18.78
N PHE A 153 6.16 2.00 17.68
CA PHE A 153 6.51 3.26 17.03
C PHE A 153 6.22 4.47 17.91
N GLN A 154 5.11 4.46 18.66
CA GLN A 154 4.78 5.54 19.59
C GLN A 154 5.82 5.67 20.71
N ARG A 155 6.22 4.56 21.34
CA ARG A 155 7.21 4.60 22.45
C ARG A 155 8.59 5.07 21.98
N LEU A 156 8.94 4.81 20.72
CA LEU A 156 10.18 5.32 20.13
C LEU A 156 10.08 6.78 19.65
N GLY A 157 8.89 7.40 19.73
CA GLY A 157 8.67 8.76 19.23
C GLY A 157 8.83 8.89 17.72
N LEU A 158 8.60 7.81 16.96
CA LEU A 158 8.81 7.76 15.51
C LEU A 158 7.59 8.15 14.68
N VAL A 159 6.41 8.28 15.31
CA VAL A 159 5.14 8.50 14.59
C VAL A 159 4.34 9.63 15.21
N ASN A 160 3.69 10.40 14.34
CA ASN A 160 2.66 11.36 14.72
C ASN A 160 1.29 10.70 14.55
N VAL A 161 0.50 10.63 15.62
CA VAL A 161 -0.82 10.00 15.59
C VAL A 161 -1.87 11.03 15.17
N VAL A 162 -2.55 10.76 14.06
CA VAL A 162 -3.64 11.59 13.54
C VAL A 162 -4.98 10.91 13.87
N ALA A 163 -5.85 11.61 14.58
CA ALA A 163 -7.19 11.12 14.90
C ALA A 163 -8.19 11.52 13.80
N ILE A 164 -8.80 10.54 13.14
CA ILE A 164 -9.81 10.75 12.07
C ILE A 164 -11.21 11.00 12.69
N GLY A 165 -11.26 11.74 13.81
CA GLY A 165 -12.39 11.74 14.74
C GLY A 165 -13.42 12.86 14.59
N ASP A 166 -13.02 14.06 14.18
CA ASP A 166 -13.94 15.21 14.15
C ASP A 166 -14.22 15.68 12.73
N ARG A 167 -15.52 15.72 12.41
CA ARG A 167 -16.11 15.83 11.07
C ARG A 167 -15.82 17.14 10.33
N ASP A 168 -15.08 18.05 10.94
CA ASP A 168 -14.66 19.32 10.35
C ASP A 168 -13.12 19.52 10.31
N ALA A 169 -12.33 18.70 11.01
CA ALA A 169 -10.86 18.85 11.08
C ALA A 169 -10.10 17.67 10.46
N GLY A 170 -10.51 16.42 10.73
CA GLY A 170 -9.78 15.24 10.27
C GLY A 170 -9.93 14.93 8.77
N SER A 171 -11.01 15.38 8.14
CA SER A 171 -11.19 15.29 6.69
C SER A 171 -10.26 16.25 5.94
N GLY A 172 -10.01 17.43 6.51
CA GLY A 172 -9.07 18.42 5.98
C GLY A 172 -7.63 17.89 5.98
N ASP A 173 -7.22 17.20 7.04
CA ASP A 173 -5.88 16.61 7.14
C ASP A 173 -5.68 15.47 6.13
N LEU A 174 -6.62 14.54 5.98
CA LEU A 174 -6.54 13.48 4.96
C LEU A 174 -6.54 14.04 3.53
N VAL A 175 -7.31 15.09 3.27
CA VAL A 175 -7.31 15.78 1.97
C VAL A 175 -5.97 16.48 1.76
N ASN A 176 -5.45 17.20 2.75
CA ASN A 176 -4.14 17.85 2.68
C ASN A 176 -2.97 16.86 2.53
N MET A 177 -3.09 15.66 3.10
CA MET A 177 -2.07 14.60 2.99
C MET A 177 -1.81 14.17 1.54
N PHE A 178 -2.86 14.19 0.70
CA PHE A 178 -2.79 13.71 -0.68
C PHE A 178 -3.13 14.79 -1.73
N ALA A 179 -3.38 16.04 -1.35
CA ALA A 179 -3.84 17.12 -2.24
C ALA A 179 -2.85 17.56 -3.36
N ALA A 180 -1.74 16.85 -3.57
CA ALA A 180 -0.77 17.19 -4.61
C ALA A 180 -1.34 16.86 -6.00
N LYS A 181 -1.99 17.85 -6.63
CA LYS A 181 -2.48 17.71 -8.00
C LYS A 181 -1.30 17.61 -8.96
N SER A 182 -1.12 16.44 -9.57
CA SER A 182 -0.15 16.26 -10.65
C SER A 182 -0.68 16.78 -11.98
N THR A 183 0.20 17.40 -12.72
CA THR A 183 -0.02 17.85 -14.10
C THR A 183 -0.16 16.64 -15.05
N PRO A 184 -0.83 16.80 -16.21
CA PRO A 184 -0.89 15.75 -17.22
C PRO A 184 0.51 15.25 -17.67
N GLU A 185 1.51 16.12 -17.67
CA GLU A 185 2.88 15.75 -18.03
C GLU A 185 3.57 14.90 -16.95
N GLU A 186 3.34 15.18 -15.67
CA GLU A 186 3.82 14.32 -14.58
C GLU A 186 3.16 12.94 -14.63
N TRP A 187 1.86 12.89 -14.89
CA TRP A 187 1.16 11.63 -15.15
C TRP A 187 1.74 10.88 -16.35
N ARG A 188 2.04 11.57 -17.45
CA ARG A 188 2.66 10.98 -18.63
C ARG A 188 4.02 10.36 -18.29
N LYS A 189 4.88 11.07 -17.54
CA LYS A 189 6.18 10.57 -17.07
C LYS A 189 6.02 9.34 -16.16
N GLY A 190 5.06 9.38 -15.25
CA GLY A 190 4.69 8.23 -14.41
C GLY A 190 4.27 7.01 -15.25
N GLY A 191 3.42 7.23 -16.25
CA GLY A 191 2.98 6.19 -17.18
C GLY A 191 4.14 5.56 -17.95
N ILE A 192 5.06 6.37 -18.47
CA ILE A 192 6.27 5.88 -19.16
C ILE A 192 7.13 5.05 -18.21
N ARG A 193 7.30 5.50 -16.95
CA ARG A 193 8.06 4.76 -15.93
C ARG A 193 7.44 3.38 -15.68
N PHE A 194 6.13 3.30 -15.47
CA PHE A 194 5.45 2.02 -15.21
C PHE A 194 5.42 1.11 -16.43
N TYR A 195 5.21 1.67 -17.62
CA TYR A 195 5.24 0.92 -18.87
C TYR A 195 6.59 0.22 -19.09
N LYS A 196 7.70 0.91 -18.82
CA LYS A 196 9.06 0.31 -18.89
C LYS A 196 9.26 -0.85 -17.92
N HIS A 197 8.60 -0.82 -16.76
CA HIS A 197 8.64 -1.89 -15.76
C HIS A 197 7.58 -2.98 -16.00
N ARG A 198 6.84 -2.92 -17.11
CA ARG A 198 5.73 -3.84 -17.45
C ARG A 198 4.60 -3.84 -16.42
N LEU A 199 4.45 -2.73 -15.69
CA LEU A 199 3.37 -2.50 -14.75
C LEU A 199 2.20 -1.83 -15.50
N TRP A 200 1.43 -2.63 -16.21
CA TRP A 200 0.45 -2.11 -17.17
C TRP A 200 -0.73 -1.42 -16.51
N VAL A 201 -1.27 -1.97 -15.41
CA VAL A 201 -2.41 -1.34 -14.71
C VAL A 201 -2.06 0.07 -14.19
N PRO A 202 -0.96 0.30 -13.46
CA PRO A 202 -0.51 1.65 -13.11
C PRO A 202 -0.22 2.54 -14.32
N ALA A 203 0.34 1.98 -15.41
CA ALA A 203 0.60 2.74 -16.63
C ALA A 203 -0.70 3.21 -17.31
N ILE A 204 -1.71 2.34 -17.43
CA ILE A 204 -3.04 2.65 -17.96
C ILE A 204 -3.65 3.81 -17.17
N GLN A 205 -3.61 3.74 -15.84
CA GLN A 205 -4.15 4.78 -14.98
C GLN A 205 -3.42 6.12 -15.20
N CYS A 206 -2.10 6.11 -15.24
CA CYS A 206 -1.30 7.29 -15.53
C CYS A 206 -1.62 7.91 -16.90
N PHE A 207 -1.68 7.11 -17.97
CA PHE A 207 -1.98 7.64 -19.31
C PHE A 207 -3.43 8.11 -19.44
N THR A 208 -4.35 7.54 -18.66
CA THR A 208 -5.72 8.04 -18.53
C THR A 208 -5.72 9.45 -17.94
N PHE A 209 -5.02 9.67 -16.82
CA PHE A 209 -4.92 11.00 -16.20
C PHE A 209 -4.13 12.01 -17.04
N ALA A 210 -3.12 11.53 -17.79
CA ALA A 210 -2.36 12.35 -18.73
C ALA A 210 -3.16 12.74 -20.00
N GLY A 211 -4.26 12.05 -20.29
CA GLY A 211 -4.99 12.19 -21.55
C GLY A 211 -4.23 11.65 -22.78
N ASP A 212 -3.20 10.83 -22.58
CA ASP A 212 -2.43 10.22 -23.68
C ASP A 212 -3.14 8.99 -24.22
N LYS A 213 -4.05 9.23 -25.19
CA LYS A 213 -4.89 8.17 -25.79
C LYS A 213 -4.08 7.05 -26.44
N LEU A 214 -2.96 7.39 -27.08
CA LEU A 214 -2.14 6.40 -27.78
C LEU A 214 -1.46 5.49 -26.76
N MET A 215 -0.76 6.06 -25.77
CA MET A 215 -0.09 5.26 -24.75
C MET A 215 -1.06 4.49 -23.86
N LEU A 216 -2.26 5.03 -23.64
CA LEU A 216 -3.35 4.32 -22.98
C LEU A 216 -3.71 3.04 -23.76
N GLN A 217 -3.98 3.14 -25.06
CA GLN A 217 -4.30 1.98 -25.91
C GLN A 217 -3.15 0.95 -25.92
N LYS A 218 -1.91 1.42 -26.06
CA LYS A 218 -0.72 0.54 -26.01
C LYS A 218 -0.62 -0.22 -24.68
N SER A 219 -0.85 0.48 -23.57
CA SER A 219 -0.80 -0.13 -22.24
C SER A 219 -1.96 -1.11 -22.00
N GLN A 220 -3.16 -0.82 -22.52
CA GLN A 220 -4.30 -1.73 -22.48
C GLN A 220 -4.05 -3.01 -23.28
N ALA A 221 -3.48 -2.90 -24.48
CA ALA A 221 -3.12 -4.06 -25.29
C ALA A 221 -2.07 -4.94 -24.59
N GLN A 222 -1.05 -4.33 -23.97
CA GLN A 222 -0.06 -5.05 -23.15
C GLN A 222 -0.68 -5.75 -21.94
N GLN A 223 -1.60 -5.08 -21.23
CA GLN A 223 -2.32 -5.69 -20.11
C GLN A 223 -3.14 -6.90 -20.57
N GLN A 224 -3.84 -6.79 -21.70
CA GLN A 224 -4.64 -7.87 -22.25
C GLN A 224 -3.77 -9.09 -22.61
N ALA A 225 -2.63 -8.87 -23.27
CA ALA A 225 -1.67 -9.93 -23.55
C ALA A 225 -1.12 -10.57 -22.26
N ALA A 226 -0.81 -9.75 -21.24
CA ALA A 226 -0.36 -10.25 -19.94
C ALA A 226 -1.43 -11.11 -19.24
N GLU A 227 -2.71 -10.74 -19.33
CA GLU A 227 -3.81 -11.54 -18.79
C GLU A 227 -4.00 -12.85 -19.56
N ALA A 228 -3.85 -12.85 -20.88
CA ALA A 228 -3.91 -14.05 -21.70
C ALA A 228 -2.89 -15.11 -21.24
N THR A 229 -1.69 -14.69 -20.81
CA THR A 229 -0.65 -15.62 -20.30
C THR A 229 -1.09 -16.40 -19.07
N LYS A 230 -2.03 -15.88 -18.26
CA LYS A 230 -2.51 -16.55 -17.05
C LYS A 230 -3.27 -17.85 -17.36
N PHE A 231 -3.86 -17.94 -18.56
CA PHE A 231 -4.58 -19.13 -19.01
C PHE A 231 -3.67 -20.25 -19.54
N ARG A 232 -2.36 -20.00 -19.64
CA ARG A 232 -1.40 -20.94 -20.24
C ARG A 232 -1.40 -22.33 -19.59
N SER A 233 -1.62 -22.39 -18.28
CA SER A 233 -1.65 -23.64 -17.50
C SER A 233 -3.05 -24.22 -17.29
N THR A 234 -4.11 -23.44 -17.52
CA THR A 234 -5.49 -23.82 -17.16
C THR A 234 -6.38 -24.06 -18.38
N ASN A 235 -6.32 -23.21 -19.41
CA ASN A 235 -7.21 -23.29 -20.56
C ASN A 235 -6.54 -22.77 -21.84
N ARG A 236 -6.05 -23.70 -22.68
CA ARG A 236 -5.32 -23.36 -23.92
C ARG A 236 -6.20 -22.70 -24.98
N GLN A 237 -7.48 -23.05 -25.07
CA GLN A 237 -8.37 -22.44 -26.05
C GLN A 237 -8.65 -20.98 -25.67
N GLN A 238 -9.04 -20.75 -24.42
CA GLN A 238 -9.26 -19.39 -23.92
C GLN A 238 -7.99 -18.53 -24.02
N MET A 239 -6.82 -19.10 -23.72
CA MET A 239 -5.55 -18.42 -23.92
C MET A 239 -5.37 -17.89 -25.35
N ARG A 240 -5.64 -18.72 -26.37
CA ARG A 240 -5.58 -18.31 -27.79
C ARG A 240 -6.61 -17.24 -28.11
N ASP A 241 -7.85 -17.40 -27.64
CA ASP A 241 -8.91 -16.44 -27.90
C ASP A 241 -8.59 -15.06 -27.28
N GLU A 242 -7.98 -15.03 -26.10
CA GLU A 242 -7.52 -13.79 -25.47
C GLU A 242 -6.30 -13.19 -26.18
N PHE A 243 -5.36 -14.01 -26.65
CA PHE A 243 -4.21 -13.53 -27.43
C PHE A 243 -4.60 -12.97 -28.79
N LEU A 244 -5.58 -13.58 -29.47
CA LEU A 244 -6.14 -13.03 -30.71
C LEU A 244 -6.73 -11.63 -30.47
N ARG A 245 -7.52 -11.47 -29.40
CA ARG A 245 -8.07 -10.16 -29.03
C ARG A 245 -6.96 -9.14 -28.66
N ALA A 246 -5.90 -9.58 -27.99
CA ALA A 246 -4.74 -8.73 -27.70
C ALA A 246 -4.01 -8.31 -28.99
N GLY A 247 -3.82 -9.23 -29.94
CA GLY A 247 -3.22 -8.97 -31.25
C GLY A 247 -4.01 -7.92 -32.04
N GLU A 248 -5.34 -8.02 -32.07
CA GLU A 248 -6.19 -6.99 -32.66
C GLU A 248 -6.02 -5.62 -31.98
N SER A 249 -5.92 -5.59 -30.64
CA SER A 249 -5.67 -4.37 -29.88
C SER A 249 -4.31 -3.75 -30.21
N PHE A 250 -3.28 -4.58 -30.39
CA PHE A 250 -1.94 -4.13 -30.81
C PHE A 250 -1.94 -3.54 -32.21
N LEU A 251 -2.62 -4.17 -33.18
CA LEU A 251 -2.74 -3.63 -34.54
C LEU A 251 -3.44 -2.27 -34.56
N LYS A 252 -4.46 -2.07 -33.71
CA LYS A 252 -5.18 -0.79 -33.60
C LYS A 252 -4.33 0.36 -33.06
N CYS A 253 -3.22 0.07 -32.39
CA CYS A 253 -2.31 1.09 -31.83
C CYS A 253 -0.90 1.03 -32.42
N ASP A 254 -0.77 0.48 -33.64
CA ASP A 254 0.48 0.41 -34.42
C ASP A 254 1.62 -0.35 -33.71
N MET A 255 1.28 -1.37 -32.92
CA MET A 255 2.22 -2.26 -32.24
C MET A 255 2.37 -3.58 -33.00
N TYR A 256 2.89 -3.49 -34.23
CA TYR A 256 2.94 -4.61 -35.17
C TYR A 256 3.83 -5.77 -34.68
N ASP A 257 4.97 -5.46 -34.07
CA ASP A 257 5.91 -6.46 -33.54
C ASP A 257 5.26 -7.27 -32.41
N GLU A 258 4.52 -6.62 -31.51
CA GLU A 258 3.79 -7.29 -30.43
C GLU A 258 2.57 -8.07 -30.94
N ALA A 259 1.92 -7.61 -32.01
CA ALA A 259 0.82 -8.34 -32.65
C ALA A 259 1.31 -9.65 -33.28
N GLU A 260 2.50 -9.66 -33.91
CA GLU A 260 3.06 -10.84 -34.57
C GLU A 260 3.36 -11.98 -33.60
N ILE A 261 3.76 -11.67 -32.36
CA ILE A 261 4.15 -12.67 -31.36
C ILE A 261 2.98 -13.22 -30.52
N CYS A 262 1.75 -12.77 -30.77
CA CYS A 262 0.56 -13.28 -30.10
C CYS A 262 0.18 -14.68 -30.66
N PRO A 263 0.23 -15.77 -29.85
CA PRO A 263 0.15 -17.17 -30.29
C PRO A 263 -1.25 -17.76 -30.50
#